data_AF-E7C3D4-F1
#
_entry.id   AF-E7C3D4-F1
#
_cell.length_a   1.000
_cell.length_b   1.000
_cell.length_c   1.000
_cell.angle_alpha   90.00
_cell.angle_beta   90.00
_cell.angle_gamma   90.00
#
_symmetry.space_group_name_H-M   'P 1'
#
loop_
_entity.id
_entity.type
_entity.pdbx_description
1 polymer ?
#
loop_
_entity_poly.entity_id
_entity_poly.type
_entity_poly.pdbx_seq_one_letter_code
_entity_poly.pdbx_strand_id
1 'polypeptide(L)' 'SQLPHHVIASIFTAEAVNDVALLAAECFGAMGVMRDMPIQNYVNDSFMFLHSDMNDMASKLPIAEMLIKFQGIEAT' A
#
# COMPACT_ATOMS: atom_id res chain seq x y z
N SER A 1 -6.47 11.16 18.68
CA SER A 1 -6.81 9.72 18.66
C SER A 1 -5.59 8.94 19.10
N GLN A 2 -5.75 7.85 19.86
CA GLN A 2 -4.65 6.95 20.24
C GLN A 2 -4.29 5.93 19.14
N LEU A 3 -5.12 5.86 18.09
CA LEU A 3 -4.88 4.98 16.94
C LEU A 3 -3.88 5.61 15.95
N PRO A 4 -3.00 4.81 15.32
CA PRO A 4 -1.97 5.29 14.39
C PRO A 4 -2.55 5.61 13.00
N HIS A 5 -3.48 6.58 12.92
CA HIS A 5 -4.21 6.90 11.68
C HIS A 5 -3.30 7.20 10.49
N HIS A 6 -2.17 7.90 10.71
CA HIS A 6 -1.21 8.21 9.65
C HIS A 6 -0.61 6.94 9.03
N VAL A 7 -0.25 5.96 9.86
CA VAL A 7 0.34 4.69 9.39
C VAL A 7 -0.72 3.86 8.66
N ILE A 8 -1.94 3.79 9.22
CA ILE A 8 -3.08 3.11 8.58
C ILE A 8 -3.35 3.71 7.19
N ALA A 9 -3.44 5.04 7.11
CA ALA A 9 -3.69 5.74 5.86
C ALA A 9 -2.56 5.53 4.84
N SER A 10 -1.29 5.54 5.29
CA SER A 10 -0.13 5.32 4.42
C SER A 10 -0.15 3.92 3.80
N ILE A 11 -0.31 2.88 4.62
CA ILE A 11 -0.35 1.48 4.14
C ILE A 11 -1.51 1.27 3.19
N PHE A 12 -2.72 1.72 3.56
CA PHE A 12 -3.90 1.62 2.71
C PHE A 12 -3.68 2.31 1.35
N THR A 13 -3.07 3.51 1.37
CA THR A 13 -2.79 4.26 0.14
C THR A 13 -1.79 3.50 -0.73
N ALA A 14 -0.76 2.91 -0.15
CA ALA A 14 0.25 2.17 -0.91
C ALA A 14 -0.32 0.93 -1.60
N GLU A 15 -1.19 0.18 -0.92
CA GLU A 15 -1.92 -0.96 -1.51
C GLU A 15 -2.84 -0.50 -2.63
N ALA A 16 -3.70 0.48 -2.36
CA ALA A 16 -4.66 0.98 -3.34
C ALA A 16 -3.98 1.55 -4.59
N VAL A 17 -2.88 2.27 -4.44
CA VAL A 17 -2.13 2.84 -5.57
C VAL A 17 -1.49 1.74 -6.41
N ASN A 18 -0.95 0.68 -5.81
CA ASN A 18 -0.40 -0.44 -6.56
C ASN A 18 -1.47 -1.22 -7.32
N ASP A 19 -2.60 -1.52 -6.68
CA ASP A 19 -3.74 -2.19 -7.31
C ASP A 19 -4.26 -1.40 -8.52
N VAL A 20 -4.45 -0.08 -8.36
CA VAL A 20 -4.93 0.80 -9.44
C VAL A 20 -3.91 0.89 -10.57
N ALA A 21 -2.61 0.94 -10.28
CA ALA A 21 -1.57 0.97 -11.31
C ALA A 21 -1.56 -0.33 -12.14
N LEU A 22 -1.73 -1.49 -11.50
CA LEU A 22 -1.83 -2.78 -12.18
C LEU A 22 -3.11 -2.89 -13.01
N LEU A 23 -4.26 -2.51 -12.45
CA LEU A 23 -5.54 -2.48 -13.19
C LEU A 23 -5.47 -1.56 -14.41
N ALA A 24 -4.85 -0.39 -14.27
CA ALA A 24 -4.63 0.49 -15.41
C ALA A 24 -3.76 -0.20 -16.48
N ALA A 25 -2.65 -0.85 -16.09
CA ALA A 25 -1.81 -1.58 -17.03
C ALA A 25 -2.58 -2.69 -17.77
N GLU A 26 -3.45 -3.42 -17.09
CA GLU A 26 -4.33 -4.43 -17.70
C GLU A 26 -5.31 -3.81 -18.69
N CYS A 27 -5.93 -2.66 -18.36
CA CYS A 27 -6.87 -1.98 -19.27
C CYS A 27 -6.22 -1.55 -20.59
N PHE A 28 -4.95 -1.15 -20.57
CA PHE A 28 -4.21 -0.78 -21.79
C PHE A 28 -3.58 -1.99 -22.50
N GLY A 29 -3.48 -3.14 -21.84
CA GLY A 29 -2.91 -4.37 -22.40
C GLY A 29 -1.49 -4.15 -22.95
N ALA A 30 -1.23 -4.60 -24.18
CA ALA A 30 0.08 -4.44 -24.83
C ALA A 30 0.51 -2.97 -25.02
N MET A 31 -0.44 -2.03 -25.06
CA MET A 31 -0.11 -0.60 -25.13
C MET A 31 0.51 -0.10 -23.81
N GLY A 32 0.17 -0.72 -22.68
CA GLY A 32 0.62 -0.29 -21.35
C GLY A 32 2.12 -0.48 -21.09
N VAL A 33 2.82 -1.25 -21.94
CA VAL A 33 4.28 -1.49 -21.84
C VAL A 33 5.08 -0.68 -22.86
N MET A 34 4.43 0.11 -23.70
CA MET A 34 5.12 0.91 -24.72
C MET A 34 5.79 2.13 -24.07
N ARG A 35 6.96 2.51 -24.59
CA ARG A 35 7.80 3.57 -23.99
C ARG A 35 7.19 4.97 -24.08
N ASP A 36 6.24 5.17 -24.97
CA ASP A 36 5.46 6.40 -25.15
C ASP A 36 4.34 6.55 -24.11
N MET A 37 3.95 5.46 -23.45
CA MET A 37 3.01 5.47 -22.33
C MET A 37 3.77 5.63 -21.00
N PRO A 38 3.18 6.26 -19.97
CA PRO A 38 3.82 6.39 -18.66
C PRO A 38 3.53 5.20 -17.72
N ILE A 39 2.69 4.27 -18.13
CA ILE A 39 2.04 3.26 -17.26
C ILE A 39 3.05 2.35 -16.58
N GLN A 40 4.05 1.86 -17.31
CA GLN A 40 5.12 1.02 -16.78
C GLN A 40 5.91 1.72 -15.66
N ASN A 41 6.06 3.05 -15.72
CA ASN A 41 6.71 3.81 -14.66
C ASN A 41 5.82 3.85 -13.41
N TYR A 42 4.51 4.07 -13.58
CA TYR A 42 3.57 4.06 -12.44
C TYR A 42 3.43 2.68 -11.78
N VAL A 43 3.49 1.60 -12.56
CA VAL A 43 3.54 0.23 -12.01
C VAL A 43 4.81 0.04 -11.18
N ASN A 44 5.97 0.45 -11.70
CA ASN A 44 7.23 0.38 -10.97
C ASN A 44 7.21 1.23 -9.69
N ASP A 45 6.80 2.49 -9.79
CA ASP A 45 6.81 3.44 -8.68
C ASP A 45 5.83 3.03 -7.58
N SER A 46 4.64 2.54 -7.95
CA SER A 46 3.67 2.02 -6.98
C SER A 46 4.17 0.75 -6.30
N PHE A 47 4.85 -0.14 -7.03
CA PHE A 47 5.45 -1.34 -6.45
C PHE A 47 6.56 -1.00 -5.46
N MET A 48 7.42 -0.02 -5.77
CA MET A 48 8.44 0.50 -4.85
C MET A 48 7.81 1.18 -3.63
N PHE A 49 6.73 1.94 -3.83
CA PHE A 49 6.03 2.61 -2.73
C PHE A 49 5.37 1.62 -1.76
N LEU A 50 4.76 0.55 -2.28
CA LEU A 50 4.17 -0.53 -1.50
C LEU A 50 5.20 -1.26 -0.63
N HIS A 51 6.41 -1.49 -1.16
CA HIS A 51 7.48 -2.20 -0.45
C HIS A 51 8.53 -1.28 0.17
N SER A 52 8.19 -0.01 0.39
CA SER A 52 9.05 0.91 1.12
C SER A 52 9.10 0.55 2.62
N ASP A 53 10.14 0.98 3.32
CA ASP A 53 10.32 0.72 4.76
C ASP A 53 9.10 1.09 5.61
N MET A 54 8.28 2.05 5.15
CA MET A 54 7.08 2.51 5.86
C MET A 54 5.82 1.69 5.55
N ASN A 55 5.74 1.08 4.37
CA ASN A 55 4.51 0.46 3.87
C ASN A 55 4.61 -1.07 3.69
N ASP A 56 5.78 -1.65 3.97
CA ASP A 56 5.97 -3.10 3.93
C ASP A 56 4.94 -3.85 4.81
N MET A 57 4.72 -5.12 4.49
CA MET A 57 3.74 -5.96 5.19
C MET A 57 4.01 -6.06 6.70
N ALA A 58 5.28 -5.97 7.13
CA ALA A 58 5.63 -5.93 8.55
C ALA A 58 5.04 -4.73 9.31
N SER A 59 4.81 -3.59 8.62
CA SER A 59 4.26 -2.36 9.21
C SER A 59 2.82 -2.51 9.72
N LYS A 60 2.12 -3.59 9.36
CA LYS A 60 0.78 -3.91 9.88
C LYS A 60 0.81 -4.49 11.30
N LEU A 61 1.92 -5.12 11.72
CA LEU A 61 2.01 -5.73 13.07
C LEU A 61 1.88 -4.70 14.19
N PRO A 62 2.62 -3.57 14.19
CA PRO A 62 2.45 -2.54 15.22
C PRO A 62 1.06 -1.90 15.22
N ILE A 63 0.40 -1.81 14.06
CA ILE A 63 -0.99 -1.33 13.97
C ILE A 63 -1.93 -2.31 14.68
N ALA A 64 -1.78 -3.61 14.43
CA ALA A 64 -2.60 -4.64 15.06
C ALA A 64 -2.43 -4.62 16.59
N GLU A 65 -1.19 -4.52 17.09
CA GLU A 65 -0.91 -4.39 18.53
C GLU A 65 -1.58 -3.16 19.15
N MET A 66 -1.54 -2.02 18.45
CA MET A 66 -2.18 -0.78 18.93
C MET A 66 -3.71 -0.87 18.91
N LEU A 67 -4.30 -1.57 17.93
CA LEU A 67 -5.74 -1.81 17.88
C LEU A 67 -6.21 -2.71 19.02
N ILE A 68 -5.47 -3.77 19.33
CA ILE A 68 -5.73 -4.68 20.46
C ILE A 68 -5.74 -3.88 21.78
N LYS A 69 -4.69 -3.07 22.01
CA LYS A 69 -4.59 -2.20 23.19
C LYS A 69 -5.74 -1.19 23.28
N PHE A 70 -6.11 -0.58 22.15
CA PHE A 70 -7.21 0.38 22.10
C PHE A 70 -8.56 -0.26 22.42
N GLN A 71 -8.78 -1.52 22.04
CA GLN A 71 -10.00 -2.28 22.34
C GLN A 71 -10.04 -2.81 23.79
N GLY A 72 -8.97 -2.62 24.58
CA GLY A 72 -8.89 -3.15 25.94
C GLY A 72 -8.77 -4.68 25.99
N ILE A 73 -8.36 -5.30 24.88
CA ILE A 73 -8.10 -6.73 24.82
C ILE A 73 -6.67 -6.94 25.33
N GLU A 74 -6.49 -7.58 26.47
CA GLU A 74 -5.16 -8.04 26.90
C GLU A 74 -4.70 -9.14 25.93
N ALA A 75 -3.56 -8.92 25.27
CA ALA A 75 -2.90 -9.96 24.50
C ALA A 75 -2.29 -10.96 25.50
N THR A 76 -3.01 -12.06 25.72
CA THR A 76 -2.61 -13.18 26.59
C THR A 76 -1.36 -13.89 26.09
#